data_AF-A0A2H0SLY8-F1
#
_entry.id   AF-A0A2H0SLY8-F1
#
_cell.length_a   1.000
_cell.length_b   1.000
_cell.length_c   1.000
_cell.angle_alpha   90.00
_cell.angle_beta   90.00
_cell.angle_gamma   90.00
#
_symmetry.space_group_name_H-M   'P 1'
#
loop_
_entity.id
_entity.type
_entity.pdbx_description
1 polymer ?
#
loop_
_entity_poly.entity_id
_entity_poly.type
_entity_poly.pdbx_seq_one_letter_code
_entity_poly.pdbx_strand_id
1 'polypeptide(L)'
;MTSLATYWQQLRDQPFLWWVLLAVLALAAGLVYLDSFTYPGFVKARLGVTPLLVLIAFAAYNLVSRFVLGVFFRDVYYRTLALFIAPVVTSLAVLMPILNVFYHPNFSFALFHAQPKPFELVSLFFLVVGIINFDWSAIKKHWQWAVFVTPILLMGHLIMLQWNYPHLIFAKLKQEDGLFEYLTFAAYLVTSFFAVQTLRRVIRGFSAEWRRVILVAMFSLAAIGAFLIAGEEISWGQRLLGVETPPEIVEISSQEDLTFHNLKSVIGLVYFSYAGLGIYAAALGMVMLVVLQRLPSALRPWAQILIPKWYWSLFFVPMVVYVYLRETDGYVTFGHWEEVSEMVFSFGIAGFIWDSSHHIGEYFGVKLPAVRNIKAKRNHRSGRRQKKDR
;
A
#
# COMPACT_ATOMS: atom_id res chain seq x y z
N MET A 1 32.73 32.63 15.54
CA MET A 1 32.28 31.45 14.79
C MET A 1 30.81 31.23 15.13
N THR A 2 29.89 31.57 14.23
CA THR A 2 28.48 31.20 14.38
C THR A 2 28.40 29.68 14.49
N SER A 3 27.63 29.18 15.46
CA SER A 3 27.45 27.74 15.58
C SER A 3 26.81 27.22 14.30
N LEU A 4 27.16 26.00 13.87
CA LEU A 4 26.51 25.36 12.70
C LEU A 4 24.99 25.43 12.80
N ALA A 5 24.42 25.33 14.01
CA ALA A 5 22.99 25.46 14.25
C ALA A 5 22.43 26.84 13.85
N THR A 6 23.17 27.92 14.12
CA THR A 6 22.77 29.29 13.77
C THR A 6 22.83 29.53 12.26
N TYR A 7 23.82 28.95 11.57
CA TYR A 7 23.93 28.98 10.11
C TYR A 7 22.77 28.24 9.43
N TRP A 8 22.43 27.04 9.92
CA TRP A 8 21.28 26.28 9.41
C TRP A 8 19.94 26.99 9.64
N GLN A 9 19.80 27.68 10.76
CA GLN A 9 18.59 28.46 11.07
C GLN A 9 18.45 29.66 10.14
N GLN A 10 19.54 30.40 9.88
CA GLN A 10 19.53 31.51 8.91
C GLN A 10 19.25 31.06 7.48
N LEU A 11 19.73 29.87 7.07
CA LEU A 11 19.44 29.28 5.76
C LEU A 11 17.98 28.85 5.63
N ARG A 12 17.40 28.28 6.68
CA ARG A 12 16.00 27.84 6.70
C ARG A 12 15.02 28.99 6.43
N ASP A 13 15.35 30.18 6.93
CA ASP A 13 14.50 31.36 6.84
C ASP A 13 14.73 32.18 5.55
N GLN A 14 15.58 31.70 4.62
CA GLN A 14 15.84 32.40 3.36
C GLN A 14 14.68 32.22 2.36
N PRO A 15 14.00 33.30 1.93
CA PRO A 15 13.03 33.25 0.83
C PRO A 15 13.67 32.80 -0.49
N PHE A 16 15.00 32.90 -0.63
CA PHE A 16 15.72 32.45 -1.82
C PHE A 16 15.55 30.96 -2.13
N LEU A 17 15.65 30.08 -1.12
CA LEU A 17 15.53 28.63 -1.33
C LEU A 17 14.14 28.24 -1.85
N TRP A 18 13.11 29.00 -1.48
CA TRP A 18 11.76 28.86 -2.00
C TRP A 18 11.63 29.23 -3.47
N TRP A 19 12.27 30.33 -3.88
CA TRP A 19 12.27 30.74 -5.28
C TRP A 19 13.04 29.76 -6.15
N VAL A 20 14.16 29.21 -5.68
CA VAL A 20 14.89 28.14 -6.37
C VAL A 20 13.97 26.92 -6.56
N LEU A 21 13.28 26.51 -5.51
CA LEU A 21 12.32 25.41 -5.55
C LEU A 21 11.19 25.63 -6.56
N LEU A 22 10.52 26.78 -6.51
CA LEU A 22 9.46 27.11 -7.45
C LEU A 22 9.97 27.20 -8.88
N ALA A 23 11.18 27.76 -9.09
CA ALA A 23 11.80 27.85 -10.39
C ALA A 23 12.13 26.46 -10.98
N VAL A 24 12.69 25.54 -10.18
CA VAL A 24 12.98 24.18 -10.65
C VAL A 24 11.68 23.41 -10.93
N LEU A 25 10.63 23.59 -10.12
CA LEU A 25 9.32 23.01 -10.40
C LEU A 25 8.72 23.55 -11.70
N ALA A 26 8.74 24.87 -11.89
CA ALA A 26 8.23 25.52 -13.10
C ALA A 26 9.03 25.09 -14.34
N LEU A 27 10.35 24.96 -14.21
CA LEU A 27 11.22 24.42 -15.25
C LEU A 27 10.84 22.96 -15.57
N ALA A 28 10.71 22.11 -14.57
CA ALA A 28 10.34 20.70 -14.77
C ALA A 28 8.97 20.59 -15.46
N ALA A 29 7.97 21.36 -14.99
CA ALA A 29 6.65 21.42 -15.60
C ALA A 29 6.70 21.95 -17.05
N GLY A 30 7.51 22.97 -17.32
CA GLY A 30 7.71 23.52 -18.65
C GLY A 30 8.36 22.53 -19.62
N LEU A 31 9.37 21.77 -19.17
CA LEU A 31 10.01 20.75 -19.98
C LEU A 31 9.06 19.58 -20.28
N VAL A 32 8.30 19.12 -19.29
CA VAL A 32 7.24 18.14 -19.52
C VAL A 32 6.20 18.69 -20.50
N TYR A 33 5.75 19.93 -20.32
CA TYR A 33 4.79 20.57 -21.24
C TYR A 33 5.32 20.58 -22.67
N LEU A 34 6.59 20.96 -22.88
CA LEU A 34 7.19 20.93 -24.21
C LEU A 34 7.16 19.51 -24.81
N ASP A 35 7.53 18.48 -24.05
CA ASP A 35 7.46 17.09 -24.52
C ASP A 35 6.00 16.61 -24.76
N SER A 36 5.02 17.12 -24.00
CA SER A 36 3.61 16.76 -24.13
C SER A 36 2.96 17.34 -25.38
N PHE A 37 3.26 18.61 -25.69
CA PHE A 37 2.53 19.38 -26.71
C PHE A 37 3.30 19.54 -28.03
N THR A 38 4.53 19.03 -28.12
CA THR A 38 5.29 18.99 -29.37
C THR A 38 5.43 17.57 -29.90
N TYR A 39 6.35 16.78 -29.34
CA TYR A 39 6.47 15.34 -29.53
C TYR A 39 7.31 14.71 -28.41
N PRO A 40 7.14 13.42 -28.10
CA PRO A 40 7.91 12.75 -27.06
C PRO A 40 9.41 12.78 -27.37
N GLY A 41 10.22 13.32 -26.45
CA GLY A 41 11.66 13.44 -26.61
C GLY A 41 12.14 14.72 -27.28
N PHE A 42 11.25 15.70 -27.55
CA PHE A 42 11.62 17.02 -28.04
C PHE A 42 12.69 17.69 -27.17
N VAL A 43 12.50 17.67 -25.84
CA VAL A 43 13.42 18.25 -24.87
C VAL A 43 14.78 17.55 -24.95
N LYS A 44 14.82 16.22 -25.07
CA LYS A 44 16.08 15.48 -25.24
C LYS A 44 16.78 15.87 -26.54
N ALA A 45 16.04 15.98 -27.64
CA ALA A 45 16.57 16.32 -28.95
C ALA A 45 17.13 17.76 -29.00
N ARG A 46 16.49 18.70 -28.30
CA ARG A 46 16.87 20.13 -28.35
C ARG A 46 17.83 20.56 -27.26
N LEU A 47 17.72 19.99 -26.06
CA LEU A 47 18.45 20.42 -24.87
C LEU A 47 19.42 19.37 -24.34
N GLY A 48 19.41 18.13 -24.88
CA GLY A 48 20.30 17.05 -24.44
C GLY A 48 19.94 16.43 -23.08
N VAL A 49 18.85 16.88 -22.46
CA VAL A 49 18.37 16.41 -21.15
C VAL A 49 16.99 15.79 -21.29
N THR A 50 16.64 14.82 -20.44
CA THR A 50 15.28 14.27 -20.39
C THR A 50 14.46 14.94 -19.29
N PRO A 51 13.13 15.16 -19.48
CA PRO A 51 12.28 15.65 -18.40
C PRO A 51 12.36 14.78 -17.15
N LEU A 52 12.49 13.46 -17.30
CA LEU A 52 12.71 12.53 -16.20
C LEU A 52 13.94 12.89 -15.35
N LEU A 53 15.08 13.23 -15.96
CA LEU A 53 16.29 13.58 -15.21
C LEU A 53 16.07 14.85 -14.36
N VAL A 54 15.35 15.83 -14.90
CA VAL A 54 15.03 17.07 -14.19
C VAL A 54 14.07 16.81 -13.03
N LEU A 55 13.06 15.94 -13.23
CA LEU A 55 12.15 15.51 -12.17
C LEU A 55 12.90 14.74 -11.06
N ILE A 56 13.83 13.85 -11.41
CA ILE A 56 14.67 13.14 -10.44
C ILE A 56 15.53 14.13 -9.65
N ALA A 57 16.20 15.07 -10.34
CA ALA A 57 17.02 16.08 -9.70
C ALA A 57 16.21 16.93 -8.71
N PHE A 58 14.98 17.31 -9.08
CA PHE A 58 14.07 18.02 -8.18
C PHE A 58 13.63 17.17 -6.99
N ALA A 59 13.28 15.90 -7.20
CA ALA A 59 12.89 15.00 -6.12
C ALA A 59 14.04 14.82 -5.10
N ALA A 60 15.27 14.63 -5.60
CA ALA A 60 16.48 14.56 -4.78
C ALA A 60 16.73 15.86 -4.03
N TYR A 61 16.61 17.01 -4.69
CA TYR A 61 16.71 18.32 -4.04
C TYR A 61 15.65 18.49 -2.94
N ASN A 62 14.41 18.07 -3.17
CA ASN A 62 13.34 18.11 -2.17
C ASN A 62 13.69 17.25 -0.95
N LEU A 63 14.21 16.05 -1.18
CA LEU A 63 14.62 15.12 -0.13
C LEU A 63 15.77 15.72 0.72
N VAL A 64 16.79 16.29 0.08
CA VAL A 64 17.89 17.00 0.75
C VAL A 64 17.35 18.21 1.51
N SER A 65 16.50 19.03 0.88
CA SER A 65 15.91 20.21 1.51
C SER A 65 15.13 19.86 2.76
N ARG A 66 14.33 18.78 2.72
CA ARG A 66 13.51 18.34 3.85
C ARG A 66 14.33 17.71 4.96
N PHE A 67 15.18 16.74 4.65
CA PHE A 67 15.83 15.92 5.68
C PHE A 67 17.21 16.42 6.11
N VAL A 68 17.90 17.18 5.26
CA VAL A 68 19.23 17.74 5.57
C VAL A 68 19.12 19.21 5.97
N LEU A 69 18.45 20.03 5.15
CA LEU A 69 18.36 21.47 5.38
C LEU A 69 17.20 21.85 6.31
N GLY A 70 16.22 20.95 6.47
CA GLY A 70 15.01 21.20 7.24
C GLY A 70 14.16 22.35 6.70
N VAL A 71 14.20 22.61 5.39
CA VAL A 71 13.37 23.59 4.69
C VAL A 71 12.09 22.88 4.26
N PHE A 72 10.94 23.44 4.64
CA PHE A 72 9.62 22.83 4.39
C PHE A 72 8.82 23.69 3.43
N PHE A 73 8.15 23.11 2.42
CA PHE A 73 7.00 23.82 1.87
C PHE A 73 5.89 23.97 2.93
N ARG A 74 5.00 24.96 2.77
CA ARG A 74 3.78 25.00 3.58
C ARG A 74 3.06 23.68 3.37
N ASP A 75 2.63 23.03 4.45
CA ASP A 75 1.98 21.71 4.40
C ASP A 75 0.82 21.67 3.39
N VAL A 76 0.13 22.79 3.21
CA VAL A 76 -0.91 22.97 2.19
C VAL A 76 -0.44 22.58 0.79
N TYR A 77 0.77 22.96 0.38
CA TYR A 77 1.29 22.68 -0.97
C TYR A 77 1.46 21.17 -1.20
N TYR A 78 2.13 20.47 -0.29
CA TYR A 78 2.33 19.02 -0.42
C TYR A 78 1.03 18.23 -0.28
N ARG A 79 0.10 18.72 0.55
CA ARG A 79 -1.27 18.16 0.62
C ARG A 79 -1.99 18.32 -0.71
N THR A 80 -1.93 19.49 -1.34
CA THR A 80 -2.52 19.73 -2.67
C THR A 80 -1.89 18.83 -3.73
N LEU A 81 -0.57 18.70 -3.72
CA LEU A 81 0.14 17.79 -4.62
C LEU A 81 -0.31 16.35 -4.45
N ALA A 82 -0.25 15.82 -3.23
CA ALA A 82 -0.49 14.40 -2.97
C ALA A 82 -1.97 13.99 -3.05
N LEU A 83 -2.89 14.85 -2.61
CA LEU A 83 -4.32 14.50 -2.50
C LEU A 83 -5.16 14.94 -3.69
N PHE A 84 -4.67 15.87 -4.52
CA PHE A 84 -5.45 16.42 -5.64
C PHE A 84 -4.69 16.31 -6.95
N ILE A 85 -3.50 16.89 -7.05
CA ILE A 85 -2.77 16.96 -8.33
C ILE A 85 -2.32 15.56 -8.76
N ALA A 86 -1.67 14.80 -7.88
CA ALA A 86 -1.20 13.46 -8.23
C ALA A 86 -2.37 12.55 -8.68
N PRO A 87 -3.47 12.40 -7.92
CA PRO A 87 -4.61 11.59 -8.38
C PRO A 87 -5.18 12.02 -9.73
N VAL A 88 -5.36 13.32 -9.97
CA VAL A 88 -5.89 13.83 -11.24
C VAL A 88 -4.95 13.50 -12.40
N VAL A 89 -3.64 13.75 -12.23
CA VAL A 89 -2.65 13.45 -13.27
C VAL A 89 -2.54 11.94 -13.49
N THR A 90 -2.61 11.11 -12.45
CA THR A 90 -2.66 9.66 -12.57
C THR A 90 -3.90 9.21 -13.35
N SER A 91 -5.08 9.75 -13.04
CA SER A 91 -6.31 9.44 -13.77
C SER A 91 -6.19 9.79 -15.26
N LEU A 92 -5.59 10.94 -15.60
CA LEU A 92 -5.32 11.30 -17.00
C LEU A 92 -4.31 10.35 -17.66
N ALA A 93 -3.22 10.02 -16.95
CA ALA A 93 -2.19 9.10 -17.44
C ALA A 93 -2.69 7.68 -17.67
N VAL A 94 -3.74 7.25 -16.94
CA VAL A 94 -4.43 5.97 -17.13
C VAL A 94 -5.50 6.07 -18.22
N LEU A 95 -6.30 7.14 -18.22
CA LEU A 95 -7.43 7.29 -19.13
C LEU A 95 -6.98 7.50 -20.59
N MET A 96 -5.93 8.29 -20.82
CA MET A 96 -5.49 8.59 -22.20
C MET A 96 -5.07 7.33 -22.99
N PRO A 97 -4.24 6.41 -22.46
CA PRO A 97 -3.94 5.16 -23.15
C PRO A 97 -5.18 4.28 -23.35
N ILE A 98 -6.10 4.24 -22.38
CA ILE A 98 -7.38 3.51 -22.49
C ILE A 98 -8.19 4.04 -23.68
N LEU A 99 -8.37 5.37 -23.79
CA LEU A 99 -9.09 5.99 -24.89
C LEU A 99 -8.44 5.69 -26.25
N ASN A 100 -7.11 5.64 -26.31
CA ASN A 100 -6.40 5.28 -27.54
C ASN A 100 -6.68 3.84 -27.99
N VAL A 101 -7.00 2.93 -27.07
CA VAL A 101 -7.38 1.55 -27.40
C VAL A 101 -8.84 1.44 -27.81
N PHE A 102 -9.74 2.14 -27.11
CA PHE A 102 -11.17 2.04 -27.38
C PHE A 102 -11.62 2.76 -28.65
N TYR A 103 -10.95 3.84 -29.04
CA TYR A 103 -11.35 4.66 -30.19
C TYR A 103 -10.46 4.44 -31.42
N HIS A 104 -9.22 4.91 -31.36
CA HIS A 104 -8.20 4.66 -32.38
C HIS A 104 -6.82 5.06 -31.86
N PRO A 105 -5.73 4.52 -32.44
CA PRO A 105 -4.38 4.94 -32.10
C PRO A 105 -4.23 6.46 -32.15
N ASN A 106 -3.64 7.05 -31.11
CA ASN A 106 -3.46 8.51 -30.96
C ASN A 106 -4.73 9.34 -30.73
N PHE A 107 -5.89 8.74 -30.43
CA PHE A 107 -7.13 9.49 -30.11
C PHE A 107 -6.92 10.62 -29.10
N SER A 108 -6.22 10.35 -28.00
CA SER A 108 -5.94 11.35 -26.95
C SER A 108 -5.12 12.52 -27.47
N PHE A 109 -4.16 12.27 -28.38
CA PHE A 109 -3.41 13.35 -29.00
C PHE A 109 -4.30 14.13 -29.98
N ALA A 110 -5.12 13.46 -30.79
CA ALA A 110 -6.04 14.13 -31.71
C ALA A 110 -7.05 15.02 -30.98
N LEU A 111 -7.56 14.58 -29.82
CA LEU A 111 -8.55 15.31 -29.03
C LEU A 111 -7.93 16.41 -28.18
N PHE A 112 -6.88 16.11 -27.42
CA PHE A 112 -6.31 17.02 -26.41
C PHE A 112 -5.05 17.75 -26.89
N HIS A 113 -4.52 17.40 -28.06
CA HIS A 113 -3.21 17.86 -28.56
C HIS A 113 -2.07 17.58 -27.57
N ALA A 114 -2.24 16.54 -26.75
CA ALA A 114 -1.32 16.21 -25.66
C ALA A 114 -0.92 14.74 -25.73
N GLN A 115 0.38 14.48 -25.68
CA GLN A 115 0.94 13.14 -25.65
C GLN A 115 0.73 12.51 -24.27
N PRO A 116 0.31 11.24 -24.15
CA PRO A 116 0.09 10.59 -22.85
C PRO A 116 1.38 10.43 -22.03
N LYS A 117 2.52 10.19 -22.70
CA LYS A 117 3.76 9.75 -22.05
C LYS A 117 4.28 10.67 -20.94
N PRO A 118 4.28 12.00 -21.10
CA PRO A 118 4.78 12.86 -20.04
C PRO A 118 3.83 12.97 -18.84
N PHE A 119 2.53 12.73 -18.99
CA PHE A 119 1.60 12.67 -17.85
C PHE A 119 1.94 11.52 -16.90
N GLU A 120 2.42 10.39 -17.42
CA GLU A 120 2.91 9.27 -16.59
C GLU A 120 4.10 9.69 -15.71
N LEU A 121 5.08 10.37 -16.29
CA LEU A 121 6.28 10.83 -15.59
C LEU A 121 5.92 11.84 -14.48
N VAL A 122 5.00 12.74 -14.79
CA VAL A 122 4.50 13.75 -13.84
C VAL A 122 3.68 13.10 -12.72
N SER A 123 2.83 12.12 -13.06
CA SER A 123 2.06 11.33 -12.10
C SER A 123 2.97 10.67 -11.07
N LEU A 124 3.97 9.89 -11.54
CA LEU A 124 4.95 9.22 -10.68
C LEU A 124 5.74 10.22 -9.82
N PHE A 125 6.16 11.32 -10.41
CA PHE A 125 6.88 12.37 -9.70
C PHE A 125 6.04 12.98 -8.58
N PHE A 126 4.80 13.37 -8.86
CA PHE A 126 3.92 13.95 -7.83
C PHE A 126 3.52 12.95 -6.77
N LEU A 127 3.38 11.66 -7.11
CA LEU A 127 3.19 10.62 -6.12
C LEU A 127 4.40 10.54 -5.17
N VAL A 128 5.61 10.41 -5.71
CA VAL A 128 6.84 10.26 -4.92
C VAL A 128 7.11 11.50 -4.06
N VAL A 129 7.07 12.70 -4.67
CA VAL A 129 7.26 13.96 -3.95
C VAL A 129 6.14 14.16 -2.93
N GLY A 130 4.90 13.84 -3.29
CA GLY A 130 3.74 13.94 -2.42
C GLY A 130 3.87 13.05 -1.18
N ILE A 131 4.24 11.77 -1.34
CA ILE A 131 4.42 10.81 -0.24
C ILE A 131 5.58 11.23 0.66
N ILE A 132 6.76 11.50 0.09
CA ILE A 132 7.96 11.89 0.86
C ILE A 132 7.67 13.14 1.69
N ASN A 133 6.98 14.09 1.09
CA ASN A 133 6.74 15.38 1.70
C ASN A 133 5.40 15.49 2.44
N PHE A 134 4.65 14.39 2.52
CA PHE A 134 3.32 14.40 3.09
C PHE A 134 3.34 14.87 4.55
N ASP A 135 2.42 15.77 4.89
CA ASP A 135 2.19 16.14 6.27
C ASP A 135 1.19 15.17 6.92
N TRP A 136 1.75 14.19 7.62
CA TRP A 136 1.00 13.16 8.32
C TRP A 136 0.02 13.72 9.37
N SER A 137 0.18 14.96 9.83
CA SER A 137 -0.77 15.58 10.76
C SER A 137 -2.14 15.82 10.12
N ALA A 138 -2.20 16.08 8.81
CA ALA A 138 -3.42 16.26 8.03
C ALA A 138 -4.23 14.97 7.94
N ILE A 139 -3.53 13.86 7.64
CA ILE A 139 -4.13 12.54 7.53
C ILE A 139 -4.68 12.11 8.88
N LYS A 140 -4.03 12.41 10.01
CA LYS A 140 -4.53 11.98 11.33
C LYS A 140 -6.00 12.31 11.58
N LYS A 141 -6.50 13.43 11.06
CA LYS A 141 -7.91 13.83 11.21
C LYS A 141 -8.85 13.03 10.29
N HIS A 142 -8.38 12.63 9.11
CA HIS A 142 -9.19 11.99 8.05
C HIS A 142 -8.59 10.67 7.58
N TRP A 143 -7.89 9.95 8.46
CA TRP A 143 -7.04 8.83 8.06
C TRP A 143 -7.85 7.67 7.49
N GLN A 144 -9.09 7.52 7.94
CA GLN A 144 -10.03 6.51 7.43
C GLN A 144 -10.32 6.74 5.93
N TRP A 145 -10.53 7.98 5.51
CA TRP A 145 -10.71 8.31 4.08
C TRP A 145 -9.43 8.08 3.29
N ALA A 146 -8.27 8.41 3.86
CA ALA A 146 -6.99 8.13 3.22
C ALA A 146 -6.80 6.63 2.99
N VAL A 147 -7.07 5.80 4.01
CA VAL A 147 -7.02 4.34 3.90
C VAL A 147 -8.04 3.85 2.86
N PHE A 148 -9.27 4.33 2.91
CA PHE A 148 -10.33 3.92 1.98
C PHE A 148 -9.96 4.16 0.52
N VAL A 149 -9.38 5.31 0.19
CA VAL A 149 -9.02 5.68 -1.19
C VAL A 149 -7.69 5.04 -1.64
N THR A 150 -6.87 4.54 -0.71
CA THR A 150 -5.53 4.01 -1.02
C THR A 150 -5.53 2.89 -2.07
N PRO A 151 -6.41 1.87 -2.01
CA PRO A 151 -6.46 0.80 -3.03
C PRO A 151 -6.75 1.34 -4.43
N ILE A 152 -7.61 2.35 -4.56
CA ILE A 152 -7.94 2.95 -5.86
C ILE A 152 -6.70 3.64 -6.44
N LEU A 153 -6.02 4.46 -5.64
CA LEU A 153 -4.82 5.16 -6.08
C LEU A 153 -3.69 4.17 -6.42
N LEU A 154 -3.51 3.14 -5.59
CA LEU A 154 -2.52 2.09 -5.82
C LEU A 154 -2.80 1.34 -7.12
N MET A 155 -4.02 0.83 -7.30
CA MET A 155 -4.42 0.13 -8.52
C MET A 155 -4.28 1.01 -9.76
N GLY A 156 -4.66 2.29 -9.69
CA GLY A 156 -4.48 3.23 -10.80
C GLY A 156 -3.01 3.36 -11.23
N HIS A 157 -2.09 3.44 -10.27
CA HIS A 157 -0.66 3.48 -10.56
C HIS A 157 -0.14 2.16 -11.11
N LEU A 158 -0.58 1.01 -10.59
CA LEU A 158 -0.16 -0.31 -11.06
C LEU A 158 -0.68 -0.59 -12.48
N ILE A 159 -1.91 -0.19 -12.81
CA ILE A 159 -2.47 -0.22 -14.18
C ILE A 159 -1.63 0.65 -15.11
N MET A 160 -1.30 1.87 -14.70
CA MET A 160 -0.42 2.74 -15.47
C MET A 160 0.96 2.08 -15.70
N LEU A 161 1.55 1.44 -14.68
CA LEU A 161 2.84 0.77 -14.80
C LEU A 161 2.79 -0.44 -15.72
N GLN A 162 1.78 -1.30 -15.58
CA GLN A 162 1.60 -2.47 -16.45
C GLN A 162 1.38 -2.06 -17.90
N TRP A 163 0.61 -1.00 -18.14
CA TRP A 163 0.35 -0.53 -19.49
C TRP A 163 1.61 0.02 -20.18
N ASN A 164 2.39 0.81 -19.45
CA ASN A 164 3.45 1.62 -20.05
C ASN A 164 4.84 1.00 -19.93
N TYR A 165 5.03 0.10 -18.98
CA TYR A 165 6.31 -0.56 -18.70
C TYR A 165 6.13 -2.06 -18.39
N PRO A 166 5.36 -2.82 -19.21
CA PRO A 166 4.99 -4.20 -18.90
C PRO A 166 6.23 -5.09 -18.71
N HIS A 167 7.20 -5.03 -19.63
CA HIS A 167 8.37 -5.92 -19.62
C HIS A 167 9.57 -5.39 -18.83
N LEU A 168 9.64 -4.07 -18.60
CA LEU A 168 10.81 -3.44 -17.97
C LEU A 168 10.70 -3.36 -16.46
N ILE A 169 9.51 -2.95 -15.98
CA ILE A 169 9.27 -2.66 -14.57
C ILE A 169 8.26 -3.66 -14.02
N PHE A 170 7.06 -3.72 -14.61
CA PHE A 170 5.97 -4.49 -14.02
C PHE A 170 6.30 -5.98 -13.94
N ALA A 171 6.83 -6.57 -15.02
CA ALA A 171 7.28 -7.97 -15.04
C ALA A 171 8.32 -8.31 -13.96
N LYS A 172 9.19 -7.36 -13.60
CA LYS A 172 10.19 -7.56 -12.51
C LYS A 172 9.61 -7.39 -11.12
N LEU A 173 8.53 -6.63 -10.98
CA LEU A 173 7.84 -6.49 -9.70
C LEU A 173 7.02 -7.75 -9.38
N LYS A 174 6.52 -8.40 -10.44
CA LYS A 174 5.59 -9.54 -10.41
C LYS A 174 6.19 -10.90 -10.83
N GLN A 175 7.50 -11.04 -10.71
CA GLN A 175 8.16 -12.32 -10.97
C GLN A 175 8.23 -13.09 -9.65
N GLU A 176 8.49 -14.40 -9.70
CA GLU A 176 8.86 -15.15 -8.49
C GLU A 176 10.04 -14.47 -7.76
N ASP A 177 9.98 -14.47 -6.43
CA ASP A 177 10.83 -13.65 -5.56
C ASP A 177 10.72 -12.14 -5.87
N GLY A 178 9.53 -11.71 -6.29
CA GLY A 178 9.22 -10.36 -6.70
C GLY A 178 8.90 -9.44 -5.51
N LEU A 179 8.78 -8.14 -5.81
CA LEU A 179 8.40 -7.18 -4.78
C LEU A 179 7.00 -7.46 -4.23
N PHE A 180 6.06 -7.90 -5.07
CA PHE A 180 4.68 -8.13 -4.65
C PHE A 180 4.56 -9.32 -3.70
N GLU A 181 5.20 -10.46 -3.98
CA GLU A 181 5.29 -11.60 -3.05
C GLU A 181 5.92 -11.22 -1.71
N TYR A 182 7.05 -10.49 -1.71
CA TYR A 182 7.68 -10.03 -0.46
C TYR A 182 6.78 -9.08 0.35
N LEU A 183 5.95 -8.28 -0.32
CA LEU A 183 4.97 -7.41 0.33
C LEU A 183 3.78 -8.22 0.88
N THR A 184 3.31 -9.23 0.16
CA THR A 184 2.27 -10.17 0.63
C THR A 184 2.75 -10.96 1.85
N PHE A 185 3.96 -11.52 1.79
CA PHE A 185 4.68 -12.12 2.92
C PHE A 185 4.71 -11.19 4.13
N ALA A 186 5.17 -9.95 3.95
CA ALA A 186 5.27 -8.97 5.02
C ALA A 186 3.89 -8.64 5.62
N ALA A 187 2.85 -8.52 4.79
CA ALA A 187 1.49 -8.24 5.22
C ALA A 187 0.91 -9.38 6.10
N TYR A 188 1.08 -10.62 5.68
CA TYR A 188 0.63 -11.78 6.46
C TYR A 188 1.46 -11.98 7.73
N LEU A 189 2.77 -11.68 7.71
CA LEU A 189 3.59 -11.69 8.91
C LEU A 189 3.14 -10.61 9.93
N VAL A 190 2.81 -9.42 9.45
CA VAL A 190 2.21 -8.34 10.26
C VAL A 190 0.85 -8.77 10.83
N THR A 191 0.03 -9.44 10.03
CA THR A 191 -1.26 -10.02 10.45
C THR A 191 -1.06 -11.00 11.60
N SER A 192 -0.15 -11.96 11.45
CA SER A 192 0.20 -12.94 12.48
C SER A 192 0.67 -12.24 13.76
N PHE A 193 1.55 -11.24 13.65
CA PHE A 193 2.04 -10.48 14.78
C PHE A 193 0.92 -9.79 15.56
N PHE A 194 0.00 -9.09 14.89
CA PHE A 194 -1.12 -8.43 15.58
C PHE A 194 -2.14 -9.43 16.14
N ALA A 195 -2.36 -10.57 15.49
CA ALA A 195 -3.17 -11.65 16.03
C ALA A 195 -2.57 -12.22 17.33
N VAL A 196 -1.26 -12.51 17.37
CA VAL A 196 -0.55 -12.95 18.59
C VAL A 196 -0.61 -11.90 19.69
N GLN A 197 -0.44 -10.62 19.36
CA GLN A 197 -0.57 -9.55 20.35
C GLN A 197 -1.99 -9.50 20.94
N THR A 198 -3.01 -9.64 20.10
CA THR A 198 -4.41 -9.67 20.53
C THR A 198 -4.69 -10.87 21.43
N LEU A 199 -4.25 -12.05 21.01
CA LEU A 199 -4.33 -13.29 21.78
C LEU A 199 -3.75 -13.10 23.20
N ARG A 200 -2.54 -12.53 23.31
CA ARG A 200 -1.90 -12.25 24.61
C ARG A 200 -2.69 -11.28 25.48
N ARG A 201 -3.37 -10.30 24.87
CA ARG A 201 -4.21 -9.33 25.60
C ARG A 201 -5.51 -10.00 26.06
N VAL A 202 -6.14 -10.79 25.19
CA VAL A 202 -7.37 -11.53 25.50
C VAL A 202 -7.14 -12.49 26.67
N ILE A 203 -6.07 -13.29 26.62
CA ILE A 203 -5.73 -14.26 27.68
C ILE A 203 -5.56 -13.60 29.05
N ARG A 204 -5.02 -12.37 29.10
CA ARG A 204 -4.73 -11.64 30.35
C ARG A 204 -5.88 -10.78 30.84
N GLY A 205 -6.71 -10.29 29.93
CA GLY A 205 -7.71 -9.27 30.25
C GLY A 205 -9.14 -9.79 30.33
N PHE A 206 -9.47 -10.90 29.65
CA PHE A 206 -10.78 -11.52 29.79
C PHE A 206 -10.79 -12.52 30.96
N SER A 207 -11.85 -12.47 31.75
CA SER A 207 -12.26 -13.51 32.70
C SER A 207 -12.44 -14.86 31.97
N ALA A 208 -12.46 -15.96 32.72
CA ALA A 208 -12.66 -17.31 32.18
C ALA A 208 -14.12 -17.54 31.72
N GLU A 209 -14.57 -16.73 30.77
CA GLU A 209 -15.87 -16.80 30.12
C GLU A 209 -15.76 -17.49 28.76
N TRP A 210 -16.87 -18.04 28.26
CA TRP A 210 -16.95 -18.64 26.92
C TRP A 210 -16.42 -17.71 25.80
N ARG A 211 -16.59 -16.38 25.97
CA ARG A 211 -16.08 -15.35 25.06
C ARG A 211 -14.57 -15.42 24.90
N ARG A 212 -13.85 -15.60 26.02
CA ARG A 212 -12.40 -15.73 26.01
C ARG A 212 -11.97 -16.94 25.21
N VAL A 213 -12.63 -18.08 25.39
CA VAL A 213 -12.31 -19.33 24.68
C VAL A 213 -12.44 -19.14 23.17
N ILE A 214 -13.55 -18.56 22.72
CA ILE A 214 -13.79 -18.28 21.29
C ILE A 214 -12.75 -17.30 20.74
N LEU A 215 -12.51 -16.17 21.43
CA LEU A 215 -11.53 -15.18 20.98
C LEU A 215 -10.11 -15.77 20.94
N VAL A 216 -9.74 -16.59 21.92
CA VAL A 216 -8.45 -17.30 21.93
C VAL A 216 -8.36 -18.22 20.72
N ALA A 217 -9.37 -19.04 20.45
CA ALA A 217 -9.40 -19.92 19.29
C ALA A 217 -9.28 -19.14 17.97
N MET A 218 -10.10 -18.10 17.78
CA MET A 218 -10.10 -17.26 16.58
C MET A 218 -8.75 -16.61 16.32
N PHE A 219 -8.17 -15.92 17.32
CA PHE A 219 -6.88 -15.24 17.12
C PHE A 219 -5.70 -16.21 17.07
N SER A 220 -5.82 -17.42 17.62
CA SER A 220 -4.81 -18.47 17.43
C SER A 220 -4.84 -19.00 16.00
N LEU A 221 -6.03 -19.27 15.47
CA LEU A 221 -6.21 -19.67 14.07
C LEU A 221 -5.71 -18.60 13.11
N ALA A 222 -6.08 -17.33 13.34
CA ALA A 222 -5.58 -16.21 12.53
C ALA A 222 -4.06 -16.05 12.61
N ALA A 223 -3.47 -16.21 13.81
CA ALA A 223 -2.03 -16.09 13.99
C ALA A 223 -1.25 -17.20 13.28
N ILE A 224 -1.67 -18.45 13.45
CA ILE A 224 -1.02 -19.61 12.85
C ILE A 224 -1.26 -19.62 11.35
N GLY A 225 -2.51 -19.44 10.91
CA GLY A 225 -2.87 -19.40 9.49
C GLY A 225 -2.12 -18.32 8.73
N ALA A 226 -2.10 -17.08 9.23
CA ALA A 226 -1.36 -16.00 8.57
C ALA A 226 0.17 -16.23 8.60
N PHE A 227 0.71 -16.88 9.63
CA PHE A 227 2.15 -17.22 9.65
C PHE A 227 2.50 -18.27 8.59
N LEU A 228 1.64 -19.28 8.43
CA LEU A 228 1.83 -20.32 7.41
C LEU A 228 1.70 -19.72 6.01
N ILE A 229 0.64 -18.94 5.75
CA ILE A 229 0.47 -18.24 4.46
C ILE A 229 1.69 -17.36 4.17
N ALA A 230 2.17 -16.58 5.14
CA ALA A 230 3.39 -15.80 4.94
C ALA A 230 4.57 -16.70 4.52
N GLY A 231 4.82 -17.81 5.20
CA GLY A 231 5.88 -18.73 4.79
C GLY A 231 5.71 -19.23 3.35
N GLU A 232 4.49 -19.60 2.98
CA GLU A 232 4.15 -20.08 1.63
C GLU A 232 4.49 -19.05 0.54
N GLU A 233 4.24 -17.76 0.76
CA GLU A 233 4.55 -16.66 -0.18
C GLU A 233 6.04 -16.48 -0.51
N ILE A 234 6.95 -17.12 0.24
CA ILE A 234 8.40 -17.06 -0.01
C ILE A 234 9.02 -18.46 -0.14
N SER A 235 8.19 -19.50 -0.33
CA SER A 235 8.61 -20.90 -0.47
C SER A 235 9.59 -21.34 0.64
N TRP A 236 9.34 -20.87 1.88
CA TRP A 236 10.26 -21.01 3.02
C TRP A 236 10.71 -22.45 3.30
N GLY A 237 9.83 -23.44 3.10
CA GLY A 237 10.11 -24.86 3.33
C GLY A 237 11.22 -25.40 2.42
N GLN A 238 11.17 -25.07 1.13
CA GLN A 238 12.22 -25.43 0.16
C GLN A 238 13.56 -24.79 0.53
N ARG A 239 13.53 -23.49 0.88
CA ARG A 239 14.75 -22.74 1.23
C ARG A 239 15.38 -23.23 2.52
N LEU A 240 14.59 -23.55 3.54
CA LEU A 240 15.08 -24.04 4.82
C LEU A 240 15.62 -25.47 4.74
N LEU A 241 15.00 -26.33 3.92
CA LEU A 241 15.37 -27.74 3.79
C LEU A 241 16.37 -27.98 2.65
N GLY A 242 16.62 -26.98 1.80
CA GLY A 242 17.49 -27.11 0.63
C GLY A 242 16.98 -28.13 -0.39
N VAL A 243 15.67 -28.29 -0.50
CA VAL A 243 15.04 -29.31 -1.35
C VAL A 243 14.61 -28.67 -2.67
N GLU A 244 15.06 -29.22 -3.78
CA GLU A 244 14.59 -28.87 -5.13
C GLU A 244 13.17 -29.41 -5.36
N THR A 245 12.37 -28.75 -6.21
CA THR A 245 11.05 -29.25 -6.58
C THR A 245 11.19 -30.58 -7.34
N PRO A 246 10.62 -31.70 -6.85
CA PRO A 246 10.64 -32.96 -7.57
C PRO A 246 9.91 -32.84 -8.92
N PRO A 247 10.35 -33.54 -9.98
CA PRO A 247 9.69 -33.50 -11.29
C PRO A 247 8.18 -33.77 -11.24
N GLU A 248 7.76 -34.67 -10.35
CA GLU A 248 6.35 -35.02 -10.16
C GLU A 248 5.52 -33.86 -9.60
N ILE A 249 6.15 -32.94 -8.84
CA ILE A 249 5.48 -31.75 -8.31
C ILE A 249 5.46 -30.62 -9.35
N VAL A 250 6.51 -30.49 -10.17
CA VAL A 250 6.55 -29.52 -11.28
C VAL A 250 5.35 -29.69 -12.22
N GLU A 251 4.95 -30.92 -12.51
CA GLU A 251 3.80 -31.19 -13.38
C GLU A 251 2.45 -30.76 -12.78
N ILE A 252 2.34 -30.70 -11.45
CA ILE A 252 1.09 -30.40 -10.74
C ILE A 252 1.10 -29.03 -10.04
N SER A 253 2.19 -28.27 -10.08
CA SER A 253 2.30 -26.90 -9.58
C SER A 253 2.04 -25.89 -10.72
N SER A 254 1.51 -24.71 -10.39
CA SER A 254 1.37 -23.59 -11.32
C SER A 254 2.62 -22.71 -11.42
N GLN A 255 3.52 -22.80 -10.43
CA GLN A 255 4.74 -21.99 -10.31
C GLN A 255 5.99 -22.88 -10.09
N GLU A 256 5.90 -24.17 -10.45
CA GLU A 256 7.02 -25.12 -10.39
C GLU A 256 7.71 -25.22 -9.01
N ASP A 257 7.00 -24.88 -7.93
CA ASP A 257 7.47 -24.88 -6.54
C ASP A 257 6.69 -25.86 -5.64
N LEU A 258 7.18 -26.06 -4.40
CA LEU A 258 6.55 -26.97 -3.41
C LEU A 258 5.45 -26.31 -2.58
N THR A 259 5.06 -25.06 -2.89
CA THR A 259 4.06 -24.37 -2.07
C THR A 259 2.68 -24.97 -2.30
N PHE A 260 1.94 -25.16 -1.21
CA PHE A 260 0.66 -25.86 -1.24
C PHE A 260 -0.42 -25.09 -2.01
N HIS A 261 -0.36 -23.76 -2.01
CA HIS A 261 -1.36 -22.91 -2.66
C HIS A 261 -1.18 -22.83 -4.19
N ASN A 262 0.01 -23.22 -4.69
CA ASN A 262 0.31 -23.33 -6.13
C ASN A 262 -0.04 -24.70 -6.73
N LEU A 263 -0.42 -25.69 -5.90
CA LEU A 263 -0.86 -26.98 -6.42
C LEU A 263 -2.16 -26.81 -7.22
N LYS A 264 -2.21 -27.35 -8.44
CA LYS A 264 -3.37 -27.30 -9.35
C LYS A 264 -4.66 -27.86 -8.72
N SER A 265 -4.54 -28.80 -7.77
CA SER A 265 -5.68 -29.34 -7.02
C SER A 265 -6.22 -28.42 -5.92
N VAL A 266 -5.41 -27.46 -5.45
CA VAL A 266 -5.71 -26.57 -4.32
C VAL A 266 -6.05 -25.16 -4.81
N ILE A 267 -5.44 -24.71 -5.90
CA ILE A 267 -5.54 -23.35 -6.42
C ILE A 267 -7.00 -22.91 -6.66
N GLY A 268 -7.87 -23.80 -7.14
CA GLY A 268 -9.29 -23.49 -7.32
C GLY A 268 -10.02 -23.18 -6.00
N LEU A 269 -9.69 -23.90 -4.93
CA LEU A 269 -10.25 -23.65 -3.60
C LEU A 269 -9.70 -22.35 -2.99
N VAL A 270 -8.43 -22.04 -3.23
CA VAL A 270 -7.80 -20.78 -2.81
C VAL A 270 -8.54 -19.60 -3.42
N TYR A 271 -8.76 -19.61 -4.74
CA TYR A 271 -9.44 -18.52 -5.42
C TYR A 271 -10.93 -18.41 -5.11
N PHE A 272 -11.61 -19.54 -4.94
CA PHE A 272 -12.97 -19.54 -4.41
C PHE A 272 -13.03 -18.88 -3.02
N SER A 273 -12.06 -19.19 -2.16
CA SER A 273 -11.96 -18.60 -0.82
C SER A 273 -11.65 -17.11 -0.89
N TYR A 274 -10.76 -16.68 -1.77
CA TYR A 274 -10.45 -15.27 -2.01
C TYR A 274 -11.67 -14.48 -2.49
N ALA A 275 -12.42 -15.01 -3.46
CA ALA A 275 -13.65 -14.36 -3.94
C ALA A 275 -14.70 -14.27 -2.83
N GLY A 276 -14.95 -15.37 -2.11
CA GLY A 276 -15.94 -15.40 -1.02
C GLY A 276 -15.60 -14.42 0.11
N LEU A 277 -14.36 -14.47 0.61
CA LEU A 277 -13.88 -13.55 1.63
C LEU A 277 -13.83 -12.10 1.14
N GLY A 278 -13.44 -11.89 -0.12
CA GLY A 278 -13.39 -10.58 -0.74
C GLY A 278 -14.77 -9.93 -0.86
N ILE A 279 -15.76 -10.67 -1.36
CA ILE A 279 -17.16 -10.22 -1.43
C ILE A 279 -17.70 -9.93 -0.03
N TYR A 280 -17.48 -10.85 0.92
CA TYR A 280 -17.90 -10.69 2.31
C TYR A 280 -17.34 -9.39 2.92
N ALA A 281 -16.02 -9.19 2.83
CA ALA A 281 -15.30 -8.07 3.43
C ALA A 281 -15.63 -6.72 2.75
N ALA A 282 -15.70 -6.71 1.42
CA ALA A 282 -16.07 -5.52 0.66
C ALA A 282 -17.51 -5.12 0.94
N ALA A 283 -18.47 -6.04 0.76
CA ALA A 283 -19.89 -5.74 0.88
C ALA A 283 -20.28 -5.39 2.31
N LEU A 284 -20.00 -6.27 3.28
CA LEU A 284 -20.43 -6.04 4.67
C LEU A 284 -19.68 -4.90 5.34
N GLY A 285 -18.42 -4.66 4.97
CA GLY A 285 -17.69 -3.52 5.49
C GLY A 285 -18.30 -2.18 5.04
N MET A 286 -18.74 -2.09 3.78
CA MET A 286 -19.41 -0.89 3.26
C MET A 286 -20.74 -0.59 3.95
N VAL A 287 -21.50 -1.64 4.29
CA VAL A 287 -22.80 -1.49 4.98
C VAL A 287 -22.70 -1.68 6.49
N MET A 288 -21.49 -1.70 7.07
CA MET A 288 -21.29 -2.11 8.46
C MET A 288 -22.09 -1.28 9.46
N LEU A 289 -22.23 0.03 9.22
CA LEU A 289 -23.03 0.91 10.09
C LEU A 289 -24.50 0.48 10.13
N VAL A 290 -25.07 0.12 8.98
CA VAL A 290 -26.45 -0.38 8.88
C VAL A 290 -26.55 -1.75 9.55
N VAL A 291 -25.58 -2.64 9.32
CA VAL A 291 -25.52 -3.96 9.97
C VAL A 291 -25.53 -3.83 11.50
N LEU A 292 -24.68 -2.97 12.06
CA LEU A 292 -24.59 -2.77 13.51
C LEU A 292 -25.86 -2.19 14.12
N GLN A 293 -26.59 -1.33 13.40
CA GLN A 293 -27.86 -0.77 13.85
C GLN A 293 -28.96 -1.85 13.94
N ARG A 294 -28.95 -2.83 13.03
CA ARG A 294 -29.93 -3.92 12.99
C ARG A 294 -29.60 -5.09 13.92
N LEU A 295 -28.35 -5.22 14.36
CA LEU A 295 -27.93 -6.33 15.21
C LEU A 295 -28.29 -6.12 16.69
N PRO A 296 -28.72 -7.20 17.39
CA PRO A 296 -28.83 -7.23 18.84
C PRO A 296 -27.52 -6.79 19.51
N SER A 297 -27.61 -6.10 20.65
CA SER A 297 -26.45 -5.59 21.40
C SER A 297 -25.42 -6.68 21.74
N ALA A 298 -25.87 -7.91 21.99
CA ALA A 298 -25.02 -9.05 22.26
C ALA A 298 -24.14 -9.50 21.07
N LEU A 299 -24.57 -9.23 19.83
CA LEU A 299 -23.86 -9.62 18.60
C LEU A 299 -22.97 -8.51 18.03
N ARG A 300 -23.19 -7.25 18.43
CA ARG A 300 -22.39 -6.11 17.95
C ARG A 300 -20.89 -6.25 18.19
N PRO A 301 -20.39 -6.76 19.33
CA PRO A 301 -18.95 -6.96 19.54
C PRO A 301 -18.36 -7.96 18.56
N TRP A 302 -19.09 -9.03 18.27
CA TRP A 302 -18.70 -10.09 17.33
C TRP A 302 -18.68 -9.59 15.90
N ALA A 303 -19.71 -8.84 15.48
CA ALA A 303 -19.73 -8.21 14.18
C ALA A 303 -18.54 -7.28 13.96
N GLN A 304 -18.13 -6.53 14.99
CA GLN A 304 -17.00 -5.60 14.89
C GLN A 304 -15.61 -6.26 14.81
N ILE A 305 -15.48 -7.54 15.14
CA ILE A 305 -14.23 -8.31 14.97
C ILE A 305 -14.26 -9.25 13.76
N LEU A 306 -15.42 -9.48 13.16
CA LEU A 306 -15.59 -10.35 11.98
C LEU A 306 -15.71 -9.54 10.69
N ILE A 307 -16.33 -8.36 10.76
CA ILE A 307 -16.57 -7.50 9.61
C ILE A 307 -15.54 -6.36 9.63
N PRO A 308 -14.76 -6.17 8.55
CA PRO A 308 -13.86 -5.04 8.45
C PRO A 308 -14.63 -3.72 8.46
N LYS A 309 -14.04 -2.67 9.03
CA LYS A 309 -14.61 -1.33 8.95
C LYS A 309 -14.70 -0.87 7.49
N TRP A 310 -15.66 0.01 7.18
CA TRP A 310 -15.89 0.53 5.83
C TRP A 310 -14.63 1.03 5.11
N TYR A 311 -13.71 1.64 5.86
CA TYR A 311 -12.50 2.21 5.28
C TYR A 311 -11.47 1.16 4.84
N TRP A 312 -11.60 -0.11 5.24
CA TRP A 312 -10.80 -1.22 4.73
C TRP A 312 -11.44 -1.93 3.52
N SER A 313 -12.73 -1.68 3.25
CA SER A 313 -13.51 -2.47 2.28
C SER A 313 -12.95 -2.47 0.86
N LEU A 314 -12.35 -1.36 0.40
CA LEU A 314 -11.82 -1.27 -0.96
C LEU A 314 -10.55 -2.08 -1.20
N PHE A 315 -9.85 -2.55 -0.15
CA PHE A 315 -8.69 -3.44 -0.32
C PHE A 315 -9.11 -4.83 -0.82
N PHE A 316 -10.38 -5.21 -0.64
CA PHE A 316 -10.88 -6.52 -1.00
C PHE A 316 -11.47 -6.59 -2.41
N VAL A 317 -11.77 -5.43 -3.02
CA VAL A 317 -12.39 -5.35 -4.35
C VAL A 317 -11.47 -5.84 -5.47
N PRO A 318 -10.16 -5.48 -5.53
CA PRO A 318 -9.29 -5.92 -6.61
C PRO A 318 -9.20 -7.45 -6.74
N MET A 319 -9.18 -8.16 -5.61
CA MET A 319 -9.19 -9.63 -5.59
C MET A 319 -10.48 -10.21 -6.17
N VAL A 320 -11.64 -9.67 -5.79
CA VAL A 320 -12.94 -10.13 -6.35
C VAL A 320 -12.99 -9.90 -7.86
N VAL A 321 -12.54 -8.73 -8.32
CA VAL A 321 -12.48 -8.40 -9.75
C VAL A 321 -11.51 -9.32 -10.48
N TYR A 322 -10.32 -9.57 -9.91
CA TYR A 322 -9.33 -10.47 -10.49
C TYR A 322 -9.89 -11.90 -10.62
N VAL A 323 -10.48 -12.47 -9.56
CA VAL A 323 -11.05 -13.81 -9.62
C VAL A 323 -12.17 -13.88 -10.66
N TYR A 324 -13.06 -12.88 -10.71
CA TYR A 324 -14.10 -12.81 -11.74
C TYR A 324 -13.51 -12.85 -13.16
N LEU A 325 -12.55 -11.97 -13.46
CA LEU A 325 -11.91 -11.88 -14.77
C LEU A 325 -11.11 -13.14 -15.12
N ARG A 326 -10.44 -13.75 -14.14
CA ARG A 326 -9.71 -15.01 -14.30
C ARG A 326 -10.64 -16.14 -14.72
N GLU A 327 -11.81 -16.22 -14.11
CA GLU A 327 -12.81 -17.26 -14.41
C GLU A 327 -13.56 -16.99 -15.73
N THR A 328 -13.78 -15.72 -16.12
CA THR A 328 -14.49 -15.40 -17.38
C THR A 328 -13.60 -15.40 -18.61
N ASP A 329 -12.39 -14.86 -18.50
CA ASP A 329 -11.50 -14.57 -19.64
C ASP A 329 -10.20 -15.41 -19.62
N GLY A 330 -10.04 -16.25 -18.60
CA GLY A 330 -8.95 -17.21 -18.46
C GLY A 330 -7.68 -16.65 -17.82
N TYR A 331 -6.94 -17.55 -17.17
CA TYR A 331 -5.68 -17.24 -16.47
C TYR A 331 -4.61 -16.61 -17.39
N VAL A 332 -4.48 -17.06 -18.64
CA VAL A 332 -3.45 -16.55 -19.57
C VAL A 332 -3.58 -15.04 -19.79
N THR A 333 -4.79 -14.52 -19.79
CA THR A 333 -5.08 -13.09 -20.02
C THR A 333 -4.76 -12.24 -18.80
N PHE A 334 -5.10 -12.73 -17.60
CA PHE A 334 -5.10 -11.93 -16.37
C PHE A 334 -4.09 -12.36 -15.30
N GLY A 335 -3.33 -13.45 -15.50
CA GLY A 335 -2.39 -13.97 -14.49
C GLY A 335 -1.32 -12.97 -14.04
N HIS A 336 -1.03 -11.97 -14.85
CA HIS A 336 -0.15 -10.85 -14.46
C HIS A 336 -0.65 -10.03 -13.27
N TRP A 337 -1.92 -10.17 -12.88
CA TRP A 337 -2.57 -9.44 -11.79
C TRP A 337 -2.73 -10.25 -10.49
N GLU A 338 -2.36 -11.52 -10.50
CA GLU A 338 -2.43 -12.44 -9.36
C GLU A 338 -1.77 -11.85 -8.12
N GLU A 339 -0.45 -11.74 -8.14
CA GLU A 339 0.36 -11.26 -7.01
C GLU A 339 -0.03 -9.84 -6.57
N VAL A 340 -0.43 -8.99 -7.52
CA VAL A 340 -0.91 -7.64 -7.23
C VAL A 340 -2.21 -7.69 -6.42
N SER A 341 -3.16 -8.53 -6.84
CA SER A 341 -4.44 -8.64 -6.18
C SER A 341 -4.30 -9.28 -4.79
N GLU A 342 -3.40 -10.25 -4.62
CA GLU A 342 -3.04 -10.87 -3.34
C GLU A 342 -2.36 -9.90 -2.39
N MET A 343 -1.41 -9.09 -2.88
CA MET A 343 -0.75 -8.05 -2.11
C MET A 343 -1.77 -7.02 -1.58
N VAL A 344 -2.68 -6.53 -2.43
CA VAL A 344 -3.68 -5.55 -1.98
C VAL A 344 -4.67 -6.18 -0.99
N PHE A 345 -5.09 -7.42 -1.24
CA PHE A 345 -5.97 -8.16 -0.34
C PHE A 345 -5.34 -8.40 1.04
N SER A 346 -4.07 -8.81 1.08
CA SER A 346 -3.33 -9.06 2.32
C SER A 346 -3.09 -7.79 3.13
N PHE A 347 -2.90 -6.63 2.49
CA PHE A 347 -2.89 -5.32 3.17
C PHE A 347 -4.23 -5.02 3.85
N GLY A 348 -5.35 -5.35 3.20
CA GLY A 348 -6.69 -5.24 3.79
C GLY A 348 -6.84 -6.09 5.05
N ILE A 349 -6.39 -7.36 5.00
CA ILE A 349 -6.41 -8.27 6.15
C ILE A 349 -5.54 -7.73 7.28
N ALA A 350 -4.30 -7.33 6.99
CA ALA A 350 -3.36 -6.82 7.98
C ALA A 350 -3.91 -5.57 8.69
N GLY A 351 -4.48 -4.65 7.91
CA GLY A 351 -5.13 -3.45 8.42
C GLY A 351 -6.35 -3.74 9.30
N PHE A 352 -7.19 -4.69 8.88
CA PHE A 352 -8.36 -5.12 9.64
C PHE A 352 -7.99 -5.79 10.98
N ILE A 353 -7.01 -6.70 10.98
CA ILE A 353 -6.55 -7.36 12.20
C ILE A 353 -5.85 -6.36 13.12
N TRP A 354 -5.06 -5.43 12.56
CA TRP A 354 -4.49 -4.33 13.32
C TRP A 354 -5.58 -3.47 13.99
N ASP A 355 -6.60 -3.03 13.27
CA ASP A 355 -7.69 -2.22 13.83
C ASP A 355 -8.45 -2.96 14.93
N SER A 356 -8.80 -4.22 14.67
CA SER A 356 -9.45 -5.10 15.64
C SER A 356 -8.61 -5.28 16.89
N SER A 357 -7.29 -5.45 16.75
CA SER A 357 -6.38 -5.61 17.89
C SER A 357 -6.35 -4.41 18.84
N HIS A 358 -6.61 -3.20 18.34
CA HIS A 358 -6.58 -1.97 19.14
C HIS A 358 -7.91 -1.74 19.87
N HIS A 359 -9.03 -2.06 19.23
CA HIS A 359 -10.37 -1.72 19.71
C HIS A 359 -11.16 -2.88 20.36
N ILE A 360 -10.65 -4.12 20.32
CA ILE A 360 -11.32 -5.31 20.89
C ILE A 360 -11.78 -5.14 22.35
N GLY A 361 -11.01 -4.43 23.19
CA GLY A 361 -11.43 -4.13 24.56
C GLY A 361 -12.70 -3.26 24.62
N GLU A 362 -12.79 -2.26 23.74
CA GLU A 362 -13.94 -1.37 23.64
C GLU A 362 -15.17 -2.10 23.13
N TYR A 363 -15.01 -2.98 22.13
CA TYR A 363 -16.10 -3.76 21.56
C TYR A 363 -16.80 -4.62 22.61
N PHE A 364 -16.04 -5.25 23.50
CA PHE A 364 -16.56 -6.15 24.53
C PHE A 364 -16.76 -5.47 25.89
N GLY A 365 -16.46 -4.18 26.03
CA GLY A 365 -16.54 -3.46 27.31
C GLY A 365 -15.53 -3.95 28.35
N VAL A 366 -14.38 -4.50 27.93
CA VAL A 366 -13.35 -5.09 28.79
C VAL A 366 -12.08 -4.23 28.75
N LYS A 367 -11.57 -3.85 29.93
CA LYS A 367 -10.33 -3.09 30.05
C LYS A 367 -9.12 -4.00 29.84
N LEU A 368 -8.58 -4.00 28.61
CA LEU A 368 -7.41 -4.80 28.27
C LEU A 368 -6.08 -4.09 28.58
N PRO A 369 -5.00 -4.84 28.88
CA PRO A 369 -3.66 -4.28 28.96
C PRO A 369 -3.34 -3.47 27.70
N ALA A 370 -2.68 -2.32 27.84
CA ALA A 370 -2.29 -1.51 26.67
C ALA A 370 -1.37 -2.32 25.72
N VAL A 371 -1.50 -2.08 24.42
CA VAL A 371 -0.50 -2.55 23.44
C VAL A 371 0.84 -1.94 23.87
N ARG A 372 1.85 -2.79 24.12
CA ARG A 372 3.17 -2.31 24.59
C ARG A 372 3.78 -1.40 23.52
N ASN A 373 3.62 -0.10 23.67
CA ASN A 373 4.30 0.88 22.84
C ASN A 373 5.80 0.79 23.08
N ILE A 374 6.55 0.36 22.06
CA ILE A 374 8.01 0.18 22.12
C ILE A 374 8.73 1.48 22.55
N LYS A 375 8.13 2.66 22.29
CA LYS A 375 8.63 3.97 22.73
C LYS A 375 8.66 4.17 24.25
N ALA A 376 7.78 3.54 25.02
CA ALA A 376 7.70 3.77 26.47
C ALA A 376 8.89 3.18 27.25
N LYS A 377 9.62 2.21 26.69
CA LYS A 377 10.82 1.63 27.31
C LYS A 377 12.04 2.56 27.26
N ARG A 378 12.08 3.54 26.34
CA ARG A 378 13.24 4.45 26.20
C ARG A 378 13.30 5.45 27.36
N ASN A 379 12.16 5.96 27.82
CA ASN A 379 12.09 6.90 28.95
C ASN A 379 12.27 6.21 30.32
N HIS A 380 11.93 4.92 30.43
CA HIS A 380 12.09 4.20 31.69
C HIS A 380 13.52 3.66 31.91
N ARG A 381 14.29 3.44 30.84
CA ARG A 381 15.71 3.08 30.93
C ARG A 381 16.64 4.29 31.11
N SER A 382 16.31 5.48 30.58
CA SER A 382 17.10 6.70 30.82
C SER A 382 16.97 7.20 32.27
N GLY A 383 15.77 7.14 32.87
CA GLY A 383 15.56 7.54 34.27
C GLY A 383 16.20 6.62 35.31
N ARG A 384 16.45 5.34 34.97
CA ARG A 384 17.14 4.39 35.87
C ARG A 384 18.66 4.49 35.82
N ARG A 385 19.25 5.04 34.76
CA ARG A 385 20.70 5.36 34.72
C ARG A 385 21.01 6.61 35.54
N GLN A 386 20.18 7.66 35.46
CA GLN A 386 20.38 8.88 36.26
C GLN A 386 20.23 8.72 37.78
N LYS A 387 19.60 7.64 38.27
CA LYS A 387 19.45 7.36 39.71
C LYS A 387 20.52 6.44 40.29
N LYS A 388 21.45 5.94 39.48
CA LYS A 388 22.62 5.16 39.95
C LYS A 388 23.91 5.97 40.05
N ASP A 389 23.90 7.21 39.53
CA ASP A 389 25.06 8.12 39.52
C ASP A 389 24.82 9.35 40.43
N ARG A 390 24.04 9.22 41.50
CA ARG A 390 23.87 10.25 42.54
C ARG A 390 24.00 9.67 43.94
#